data_AF-A0A5B9MT42-F1
#
_entry.id   AF-A0A5B9MT42-F1
#
_cell.length_a   1.000
_cell.length_b   1.000
_cell.length_c   1.000
_cell.angle_alpha   90.00
_cell.angle_beta   90.00
_cell.angle_gamma   90.00
#
_symmetry.space_group_name_H-M   'P 1'
#
loop_
_entity.id
_entity.type
_entity.pdbx_description
1 polymer ?
#
loop_
_entity_poly.entity_id
_entity_poly.type
_entity_poly.pdbx_seq_one_letter_code
_entity_poly.pdbx_strand_id
1 'polypeptide(L)'
;MEVSSEWNTTHSLDFTGVVLKDLSPSTLPHPLPPVVTAFFAAANSGAPQLRLEQPESAGDVLCFGLCNSQLVNLGPLETLVVVDEPGNSDAKENSSFSKTFKLGFKTPEQRRAFATEFEQWKHGVLHTQIGPLENGSIIYSKSKFDSKTEASSAKMYFHYYGQLLHQQNMLQDYVRTGTYYSAVIENCIDFRDRVVVDVGAGSGILSLFAAQAGAKHVYAVEASEMADYASRLVAGNPSLGDRITVIKGKVEEVELPEKADILISEPMGTLLVNERMLETYIIARDRFLIPNGKMFPSIGRIHVAPFSDEYLFVEIANKALFWQQQNFYGVDLTPLYGSAFQGYFSQPVVDAFDPRLLVSLPSFHTLDFNSIKEEELYEIDIPLSFIASVCTRVHGLACWFDVLFNGSSVQRWLTTAPGSPTTHWYQMRCVLSQPIYVMAGQEITGRLHMVAHSSQSYTIYLTMSVKSWGAGADQGGILQTSTGKLELKEPYYRLSQPQPYIPPQDQQLQQFITTQ
;
A
#
# COMPACT_ATOMS: atom_id res chain seq x y z
N MET A 1 16.04 56.54 -32.60
CA MET A 1 15.47 56.11 -31.31
C MET A 1 15.45 54.60 -31.36
N GLU A 2 16.46 54.02 -30.72
CA GLU A 2 16.73 52.60 -30.64
C GLU A 2 15.66 51.91 -29.80
N VAL A 3 15.22 50.74 -30.24
CA VAL A 3 14.43 49.80 -29.44
C VAL A 3 15.39 48.70 -29.05
N SER A 4 15.89 48.76 -27.81
CA SER A 4 16.77 47.75 -27.23
C SER A 4 15.97 46.49 -26.88
N SER A 5 16.28 45.39 -27.57
CA SER A 5 15.85 44.04 -27.20
C SER A 5 16.67 43.54 -26.01
N GLU A 6 16.18 43.74 -24.79
CA GLU A 6 16.73 43.09 -23.60
C GLU A 6 16.18 41.66 -23.53
N TRP A 7 17.09 40.70 -23.70
CA TRP A 7 16.84 39.29 -23.44
C TRP A 7 16.62 39.12 -21.94
N ASN A 8 15.43 38.67 -21.54
CA ASN A 8 15.16 38.20 -20.19
C ASN A 8 16.10 37.03 -19.87
N THR A 9 17.16 37.33 -19.14
CA THR A 9 18.15 36.40 -18.62
C THR A 9 17.50 35.63 -17.46
N THR A 10 16.87 34.49 -17.77
CA THR A 10 16.59 33.45 -16.79
C THR A 10 17.93 32.95 -16.25
N HIS A 11 18.23 33.20 -14.98
CA HIS A 11 19.45 32.75 -14.30
C HIS A 11 19.65 31.24 -14.45
N SER A 12 20.58 30.83 -15.33
CA SER A 12 21.16 29.49 -15.37
C SER A 12 22.51 29.51 -14.66
N LEU A 13 22.81 28.49 -13.86
CA LEU A 13 24.17 28.30 -13.37
C LEU A 13 25.02 27.76 -14.53
N ASP A 14 25.96 28.56 -15.02
CA ASP A 14 26.77 28.18 -16.18
C ASP A 14 28.00 27.37 -15.75
N PHE A 15 28.12 26.16 -16.27
CA PHE A 15 29.25 25.28 -16.04
C PHE A 15 30.24 25.44 -17.18
N THR A 16 31.20 26.36 -17.00
CA THR A 16 32.22 26.62 -18.02
C THR A 16 33.36 25.60 -17.97
N GLY A 17 33.90 25.29 -19.14
CA GLY A 17 35.09 24.44 -19.24
C GLY A 17 34.82 22.94 -19.06
N VAL A 18 33.61 22.49 -19.39
CA VAL A 18 33.20 21.08 -19.33
C VAL A 18 33.76 20.35 -20.54
N VAL A 19 34.45 19.24 -20.31
CA VAL A 19 35.01 18.40 -21.38
C VAL A 19 33.94 17.46 -21.90
N LEU A 20 33.58 17.58 -23.18
CA LEU A 20 32.53 16.78 -23.81
C LEU A 20 33.13 15.66 -24.67
N LYS A 21 32.66 14.43 -24.45
CA LYS A 21 32.96 13.29 -25.32
C LYS A 21 31.69 12.52 -25.65
N ASP A 22 31.32 12.46 -26.92
CA ASP A 22 30.24 11.60 -27.39
C ASP A 22 30.69 10.14 -27.45
N LEU A 23 29.86 9.24 -26.93
CA LEU A 23 30.08 7.80 -26.85
C LEU A 23 29.01 7.02 -27.65
N SER A 24 28.19 7.71 -28.44
CA SER A 24 27.07 7.13 -29.20
C SER A 24 27.53 6.33 -30.43
N PRO A 25 26.81 5.27 -30.87
CA PRO A 25 27.23 4.41 -31.98
C PRO A 25 27.11 4.99 -33.41
N SER A 26 26.75 6.26 -33.58
CA SER A 26 26.48 6.87 -34.89
C SER A 26 27.22 8.20 -35.08
N THR A 27 27.86 8.33 -36.25
CA THR A 27 28.70 9.46 -36.68
C THR A 27 27.95 10.80 -36.68
N LEU A 28 28.33 11.71 -35.77
CA LEU A 28 28.02 13.14 -35.91
C LEU A 28 28.73 13.70 -37.16
N PRO A 29 28.07 14.59 -37.95
CA PRO A 29 28.63 15.13 -39.18
C PRO A 29 29.84 16.06 -38.98
N HIS A 30 30.08 16.53 -37.74
CA HIS A 30 31.22 17.35 -37.36
C HIS A 30 31.80 16.91 -36.00
N PRO A 31 33.13 17.02 -35.79
CA PRO A 31 33.73 16.73 -34.49
C PRO A 31 33.21 17.72 -33.45
N LEU A 32 32.74 17.20 -32.32
CA LEU A 32 32.31 18.02 -31.20
C LEU A 32 33.53 18.78 -30.62
N PRO A 33 33.33 20.04 -30.20
CA PRO A 33 34.35 20.80 -29.49
C PRO A 33 34.74 20.07 -28.20
N PRO A 34 36.04 20.04 -27.85
CA PRO A 34 36.51 19.31 -26.67
C PRO A 34 36.08 19.97 -25.36
N VAL A 35 35.72 21.26 -25.39
CA VAL A 35 35.34 22.05 -24.22
C VAL A 35 34.09 22.86 -24.54
N VAL A 36 33.08 22.76 -23.68
CA VAL A 36 31.78 23.44 -23.79
C VAL A 36 31.43 24.17 -22.51
N THR A 37 30.49 25.09 -22.61
CA THR A 37 29.73 25.61 -21.46
C THR A 37 28.41 24.86 -21.39
N ALA A 38 28.10 24.28 -20.24
CA ALA A 38 26.84 23.59 -20.00
C ALA A 38 25.92 24.47 -19.15
N PHE A 39 24.67 24.63 -19.54
CA PHE A 39 23.68 25.38 -18.77
C PHE A 39 22.28 24.80 -18.96
N PHE A 40 21.41 25.07 -18.00
CA PHE A 40 20.05 24.58 -17.99
C PHE A 40 19.09 25.69 -18.39
N ALA A 41 18.14 25.38 -19.27
CA ALA A 41 17.19 26.34 -19.80
C ALA A 41 15.81 25.70 -20.02
N ALA A 42 14.76 26.52 -19.99
CA ALA A 42 13.43 26.08 -20.40
C ALA A 42 13.28 26.22 -21.91
N ALA A 43 12.74 25.18 -22.57
CA ALA A 43 12.27 25.27 -23.95
C ALA A 43 11.11 26.27 -24.07
N ASN A 44 10.77 26.70 -25.30
CA ASN A 44 9.57 27.52 -25.53
C ASN A 44 8.27 26.83 -25.06
N SER A 45 8.27 25.50 -24.92
CA SER A 45 7.18 24.71 -24.36
C SER A 45 7.17 24.63 -22.82
N GLY A 46 8.13 25.28 -22.15
CA GLY A 46 8.34 25.20 -20.70
C GLY A 46 9.09 23.94 -20.23
N ALA A 47 9.44 23.02 -21.13
CA ALA A 47 10.15 21.80 -20.77
C ALA A 47 11.63 22.07 -20.41
N PRO A 48 12.16 21.49 -19.32
CA PRO A 48 13.55 21.69 -18.92
C PRO A 48 14.52 21.00 -19.90
N GLN A 49 15.57 21.71 -20.29
CA GLN A 49 16.60 21.26 -21.24
C GLN A 49 17.99 21.52 -20.68
N LEU A 50 18.93 20.63 -21.02
CA LEU A 50 20.35 20.88 -20.88
C LEU A 50 20.90 21.30 -22.25
N ARG A 51 21.58 22.45 -22.26
CA ARG A 51 22.22 23.02 -23.45
C ARG A 51 23.73 23.05 -23.27
N LEU A 52 24.43 22.67 -24.33
CA LEU A 52 25.88 22.68 -24.41
C LEU A 52 26.28 23.64 -25.54
N GLU A 53 26.99 24.71 -25.20
CA GLU A 53 27.41 25.75 -26.13
C GLU A 53 28.93 25.79 -26.30
N GLN A 54 29.38 26.23 -27.48
CA GLN A 54 30.79 26.57 -27.71
C GLN A 54 31.09 27.96 -27.16
N PRO A 55 32.27 28.17 -26.55
CA PRO A 55 32.66 29.49 -26.05
C PRO A 55 32.72 30.59 -27.14
N GLU A 56 32.83 30.25 -28.43
CA GLU A 56 33.12 31.18 -29.53
C GLU A 56 32.05 31.24 -30.64
N SER A 57 30.93 30.51 -30.52
CA SER A 57 29.82 30.59 -31.50
C SER A 57 28.46 30.73 -30.81
N ALA A 58 27.59 31.57 -31.38
CA ALA A 58 26.28 31.94 -30.80
C ALA A 58 25.18 30.88 -31.06
N GLY A 59 25.51 29.60 -31.01
CA GLY A 59 24.55 28.51 -31.28
C GLY A 59 24.82 27.25 -30.45
N ASP A 60 23.72 26.65 -29.96
CA ASP A 60 23.73 25.39 -29.21
C ASP A 60 24.41 24.28 -30.03
N VAL A 61 25.43 23.63 -29.43
CA VAL A 61 26.11 22.45 -30.02
C VAL A 61 25.25 21.21 -29.85
N LEU A 62 24.65 21.07 -28.66
CA LEU A 62 23.73 19.99 -28.32
C LEU A 62 22.67 20.52 -27.35
N CYS A 63 21.42 20.14 -27.59
CA CYS A 63 20.30 20.42 -26.71
C CYS A 63 19.45 19.16 -26.58
N PHE A 64 19.16 18.74 -25.35
CA PHE A 64 18.27 17.61 -25.09
C PHE A 64 17.41 17.84 -23.85
N GLY A 65 16.23 17.20 -23.85
CA GLY A 65 15.25 17.32 -22.77
C GLY A 65 15.68 16.56 -21.52
N LEU A 66 15.49 17.18 -20.36
CA LEU A 66 15.85 16.57 -19.08
C LEU A 66 14.88 15.45 -18.65
N CYS A 67 13.63 15.50 -19.11
CA CYS A 67 12.60 14.51 -18.75
C CYS A 67 12.97 13.07 -19.18
N ASN A 68 13.69 12.94 -20.29
CA ASN A 68 14.06 11.66 -20.88
C ASN A 68 15.57 11.38 -20.79
N SER A 69 16.26 12.00 -19.82
CA SER A 69 17.69 11.76 -19.61
C SER A 69 18.01 11.31 -18.20
N GLN A 70 19.11 10.57 -18.07
CA GLN A 70 19.62 10.00 -16.83
C GLN A 70 21.08 10.37 -16.66
N LEU A 71 21.48 10.60 -15.40
CA LEU A 71 22.84 10.97 -15.04
C LEU A 71 23.47 9.81 -14.25
N VAL A 72 24.62 9.31 -14.72
CA VAL A 72 25.37 8.24 -14.08
C VAL A 72 26.77 8.74 -13.71
N ASN A 73 27.11 8.71 -12.43
CA ASN A 73 28.40 9.18 -11.95
C ASN A 73 29.48 8.13 -12.24
N LEU A 74 30.57 8.53 -12.91
CA LEU A 74 31.69 7.64 -13.26
C LEU A 74 32.91 7.84 -12.36
N GLY A 75 32.97 8.94 -11.62
CA GLY A 75 34.07 9.25 -10.70
C GLY A 75 34.01 10.66 -10.13
N PRO A 76 35.08 11.14 -9.47
CA PRO A 76 35.07 12.45 -8.81
C PRO A 76 34.93 13.63 -9.78
N LEU A 77 35.37 13.47 -11.04
CA LEU A 77 35.42 14.51 -12.07
C LEU A 77 34.58 14.20 -13.31
N GLU A 78 33.92 13.05 -13.37
CA GLU A 78 33.32 12.55 -14.60
C GLU A 78 31.90 12.03 -14.37
N THR A 79 31.01 12.38 -15.30
CA THR A 79 29.60 11.99 -15.29
C THR A 79 29.19 11.60 -16.71
N LEU A 80 28.36 10.58 -16.81
CA LEU A 80 27.71 10.12 -18.03
C LEU A 80 26.29 10.67 -18.07
N VAL A 81 25.88 11.20 -19.21
CA VAL A 81 24.50 11.61 -19.50
C VAL A 81 23.96 10.70 -20.59
N VAL A 82 22.91 9.96 -20.27
CA VAL A 82 22.21 9.05 -21.18
C VAL A 82 20.88 9.70 -21.55
N VAL A 83 20.58 9.80 -22.84
CA VAL A 83 19.36 10.41 -23.37
C VAL A 83 18.60 9.38 -24.18
N ASP A 84 17.35 9.15 -23.80
CA ASP A 84 16.42 8.30 -24.53
C ASP A 84 15.64 9.15 -25.55
N GLU A 85 15.98 9.03 -26.84
CA GLU A 85 15.19 9.67 -27.90
C GLU A 85 13.94 8.80 -28.21
N PRO A 86 12.73 9.39 -28.22
CA PRO A 86 11.55 8.67 -28.67
C PRO A 86 11.71 8.34 -30.16
N GLY A 87 11.65 7.04 -30.49
CA GLY A 87 11.69 6.58 -31.87
C GLY A 87 10.56 7.22 -32.68
N ASN A 88 10.91 7.77 -33.84
CA ASN A 88 9.95 8.35 -34.78
C ASN A 88 8.91 7.28 -35.14
N SER A 89 7.65 7.54 -34.83
CA SER A 89 6.54 6.60 -35.01
C SER A 89 6.20 6.47 -36.50
N ASP A 90 6.97 5.68 -37.25
CA ASP A 90 6.57 5.14 -38.56
C ASP A 90 7.49 4.04 -39.13
N ALA A 91 8.19 3.26 -38.29
CA ALA A 91 8.91 2.07 -38.76
C ALA A 91 8.85 0.90 -37.77
N LYS A 92 8.42 -0.26 -38.27
CA LYS A 92 8.52 -1.56 -37.58
C LYS A 92 9.99 -1.97 -37.46
N GLU A 93 10.31 -2.57 -36.30
CA GLU A 93 11.55 -3.30 -35.95
C GLU A 93 12.84 -2.50 -35.63
N ASN A 94 13.26 -2.62 -34.36
CA ASN A 94 14.60 -2.49 -33.78
C ASN A 94 15.48 -1.27 -34.14
N SER A 95 15.55 -0.28 -33.24
CA SER A 95 16.79 0.26 -32.63
C SER A 95 16.50 1.50 -31.76
N SER A 96 16.61 1.37 -30.44
CA SER A 96 16.70 2.52 -29.52
C SER A 96 18.13 3.04 -29.54
N PHE A 97 18.41 4.10 -30.30
CA PHE A 97 19.70 4.78 -30.19
C PHE A 97 19.66 5.70 -28.95
N SER A 98 20.11 5.19 -27.81
CA SER A 98 20.39 6.00 -26.62
C SER A 98 21.62 6.87 -26.90
N LYS A 99 21.46 8.19 -26.99
CA LYS A 99 22.62 9.10 -27.11
C LYS A 99 23.31 9.18 -25.75
N THR A 100 24.62 8.98 -25.75
CA THR A 100 25.41 8.92 -24.51
C THR A 100 26.57 9.90 -24.58
N PHE A 101 26.60 10.84 -23.65
CA PHE A 101 27.64 11.85 -23.55
C PHE A 101 28.40 11.70 -22.23
N LYS A 102 29.73 11.75 -22.30
CA LYS A 102 30.57 11.86 -21.12
C LYS A 102 30.97 13.31 -20.92
N LEU A 103 30.71 13.83 -19.72
CA LEU A 103 31.07 15.16 -19.27
C LEU A 103 32.19 15.07 -18.22
N GLY A 104 33.29 15.77 -18.47
CA GLY A 104 34.41 15.94 -17.55
C GLY A 104 34.43 17.35 -16.96
N PHE A 105 34.67 17.46 -15.66
CA PHE A 105 34.67 18.72 -14.92
C PHE A 105 36.06 19.02 -14.35
N LYS A 106 36.37 20.31 -14.13
CA LYS A 106 37.68 20.73 -13.61
C LYS A 106 37.86 20.39 -12.14
N THR A 107 36.78 20.40 -11.35
CA THR A 107 36.81 20.12 -9.91
C THR A 107 35.65 19.20 -9.49
N PRO A 108 35.81 18.42 -8.40
CA PRO A 108 34.74 17.60 -7.86
C PRO A 108 33.52 18.42 -7.38
N GLU A 109 33.74 19.65 -6.96
CA GLU A 109 32.70 20.60 -6.55
C GLU A 109 31.85 21.01 -7.75
N GLN A 110 32.47 21.31 -8.89
CA GLN A 110 31.77 21.69 -10.11
C GLN A 110 30.88 20.54 -10.62
N ARG A 111 31.38 19.30 -10.58
CA ARG A 111 30.60 18.10 -10.96
C ARG A 111 29.46 17.80 -9.98
N ARG A 112 29.66 18.01 -8.67
CA ARG A 112 28.58 17.92 -7.67
C ARG A 112 27.48 18.94 -7.95
N ALA A 113 27.87 20.20 -8.17
CA ALA A 113 26.93 21.27 -8.48
C ALA A 113 26.14 20.98 -9.76
N PHE A 114 26.81 20.46 -10.80
CA PHE A 114 26.14 20.06 -12.04
C PHE A 114 25.11 18.95 -11.84
N ALA A 115 25.46 17.89 -11.10
CA ALA A 115 24.53 16.80 -10.81
C ALA A 115 23.32 17.27 -9.99
N THR A 116 23.54 18.17 -9.03
CA THR A 116 22.47 18.78 -8.24
C THR A 116 21.52 19.60 -9.11
N GLU A 117 22.06 20.49 -9.95
CA GLU A 117 21.26 21.32 -10.87
C GLU A 117 20.49 20.48 -11.88
N PHE A 118 21.11 19.42 -12.41
CA PHE A 118 20.47 18.50 -13.35
C PHE A 118 19.19 17.90 -12.76
N GLU A 119 19.23 17.41 -11.53
CA GLU A 119 18.06 16.83 -10.86
C GLU A 119 17.03 17.91 -10.48
N GLN A 120 17.47 19.10 -10.06
CA GLN A 120 16.55 20.21 -9.74
C GLN A 120 15.75 20.67 -10.96
N TRP A 121 16.42 20.82 -12.10
CA TRP A 121 15.78 21.20 -13.35
C TRP A 121 14.89 20.09 -13.91
N LYS A 122 15.31 18.82 -13.80
CA LYS A 122 14.49 17.67 -14.22
C LYS A 122 13.19 17.56 -13.43
N HIS A 123 13.20 17.95 -12.14
CA HIS A 123 12.05 17.89 -11.26
C HIS A 123 11.24 19.19 -11.15
N GLY A 124 11.56 20.22 -11.95
CA GLY A 124 10.73 21.41 -12.13
C GLY A 124 10.79 22.45 -10.99
N VAL A 125 11.90 22.54 -10.26
CA VAL A 125 12.08 23.57 -9.23
C VAL A 125 12.53 24.89 -9.90
N LEU A 126 11.58 25.73 -10.32
CA LEU A 126 11.86 27.08 -10.81
C LEU A 126 11.98 28.08 -9.65
N HIS A 127 13.17 28.65 -9.47
CA HIS A 127 13.43 29.76 -8.56
C HIS A 127 12.59 30.99 -8.93
N THR A 128 11.66 31.40 -8.05
CA THR A 128 11.14 32.77 -8.01
C THR A 128 11.51 33.41 -6.67
N GLN A 129 12.37 34.42 -6.74
CA GLN A 129 12.71 35.45 -5.75
C GLN A 129 13.01 35.03 -4.29
N ILE A 130 14.30 35.12 -3.94
CA ILE A 130 14.83 35.06 -2.56
C ILE A 130 14.55 36.41 -1.87
N GLY A 131 13.58 36.43 -0.95
CA GLY A 131 13.59 37.30 0.24
C GLY A 131 14.37 36.60 1.37
N PRO A 132 14.79 37.30 2.43
CA PRO A 132 15.71 36.74 3.42
C PRO A 132 15.11 35.55 4.16
N LEU A 133 15.90 34.48 4.22
CA LEU A 133 15.68 33.14 4.75
C LEU A 133 14.83 33.05 6.03
N GLU A 134 13.82 32.17 6.01
CA GLU A 134 13.50 31.26 7.13
C GLU A 134 13.05 29.88 6.60
N ASN A 135 13.72 28.83 7.12
CA ASN A 135 13.33 27.43 7.24
C ASN A 135 12.96 26.60 5.97
N GLY A 136 13.99 25.97 5.40
CA GLY A 136 14.11 24.51 5.36
C GLY A 136 13.03 23.71 4.64
N SER A 137 13.21 23.49 3.33
CA SER A 137 12.59 22.36 2.62
C SER A 137 13.69 21.50 2.01
N ILE A 138 14.04 20.44 2.73
CA ILE A 138 14.92 19.35 2.30
C ILE A 138 14.15 18.56 1.23
N ILE A 139 14.69 18.49 0.01
CA ILE A 139 14.19 17.56 -1.01
C ILE A 139 14.64 16.15 -0.58
N TYR A 140 13.77 15.42 0.09
CA TYR A 140 14.03 14.02 0.45
C TYR A 140 14.06 13.17 -0.83
N SER A 141 15.05 12.29 -0.92
CA SER A 141 14.97 11.09 -1.75
C SER A 141 13.62 10.42 -1.46
N LYS A 142 12.77 10.21 -2.48
CA LYS A 142 11.49 9.53 -2.29
C LYS A 142 11.76 8.14 -1.71
N SER A 143 11.25 7.87 -0.51
CA SER A 143 11.41 6.57 0.12
C SER A 143 10.64 5.48 -0.63
N LYS A 144 10.94 4.20 -0.34
CA LYS A 144 10.22 3.06 -0.93
C LYS A 144 8.73 3.12 -0.63
N PHE A 145 8.34 3.70 0.50
CA PHE A 145 6.95 3.96 0.86
C PHE A 145 6.30 5.03 -0.03
N ASP A 146 6.97 6.17 -0.22
CA ASP A 146 6.44 7.32 -0.98
C ASP A 146 6.34 7.06 -2.48
N SER A 147 7.12 6.11 -3.02
CA SER A 147 7.04 5.73 -4.44
C SER A 147 5.80 4.89 -4.75
N LYS A 148 5.23 4.21 -3.76
CA LYS A 148 4.10 3.29 -3.92
C LYS A 148 2.78 3.84 -3.41
N THR A 149 2.85 4.75 -2.45
CA THR A 149 1.69 5.26 -1.73
C THR A 149 1.37 6.66 -2.19
N GLU A 150 0.11 6.90 -2.54
CA GLU A 150 -0.37 8.24 -2.84
C GLU A 150 -0.29 9.14 -1.59
N ALA A 151 0.26 10.35 -1.74
CA ALA A 151 0.55 11.23 -0.61
C ALA A 151 -0.69 11.58 0.24
N SER A 152 -1.85 11.71 -0.39
CA SER A 152 -3.14 11.91 0.29
C SER A 152 -3.51 10.72 1.17
N SER A 153 -3.37 9.50 0.66
CA SER A 153 -3.60 8.26 1.42
C SER A 153 -2.62 8.14 2.59
N ALA A 154 -1.33 8.36 2.35
CA ALA A 154 -0.31 8.35 3.40
C ALA A 154 -0.64 9.34 4.53
N LYS A 155 -1.01 10.58 4.18
CA LYS A 155 -1.35 11.61 5.15
C LYS A 155 -2.58 11.23 5.98
N MET A 156 -3.63 10.71 5.35
CA MET A 156 -4.83 10.25 6.07
C MET A 156 -4.52 9.07 6.98
N TYR A 157 -3.72 8.11 6.51
CA TYR A 157 -3.28 6.94 7.28
C TYR A 157 -2.52 7.34 8.56
N PHE A 158 -1.45 8.13 8.43
CA PHE A 158 -0.69 8.54 9.61
C PHE A 158 -1.46 9.50 10.52
N HIS A 159 -2.37 10.32 9.95
CA HIS A 159 -3.26 11.15 10.76
C HIS A 159 -4.21 10.31 11.61
N TYR A 160 -4.82 9.28 11.03
CA TYR A 160 -5.70 8.34 11.74
C TYR A 160 -4.94 7.65 12.88
N TYR A 161 -3.79 7.03 12.60
CA TYR A 161 -3.01 6.32 13.62
C TYR A 161 -2.33 7.22 14.66
N GLY A 162 -2.21 8.52 14.37
CA GLY A 162 -1.76 9.56 15.31
C GLY A 162 -2.78 9.95 16.39
N GLN A 163 -4.01 9.42 16.37
CA GLN A 163 -5.05 9.74 17.34
C GLN A 163 -5.17 8.69 18.45
N LEU A 164 -5.23 9.14 19.71
CA LEU A 164 -5.40 8.26 20.87
C LEU A 164 -6.69 7.43 20.83
N LEU A 165 -7.77 7.96 20.23
CA LEU A 165 -9.03 7.23 20.11
C LEU A 165 -8.85 5.92 19.34
N HIS A 166 -8.12 5.96 18.22
CA HIS A 166 -7.87 4.77 17.41
C HIS A 166 -6.92 3.81 18.12
N GLN A 167 -5.88 4.31 18.79
CA GLN A 167 -5.02 3.47 19.65
C GLN A 167 -5.80 2.82 20.79
N GLN A 168 -6.75 3.52 21.40
CA GLN A 168 -7.59 2.96 22.47
C GLN A 168 -8.46 1.82 21.93
N ASN A 169 -9.12 1.99 20.79
CA ASN A 169 -9.92 0.92 20.17
C ASN A 169 -9.08 -0.35 19.95
N MET A 170 -7.84 -0.16 19.50
CA MET A 170 -6.86 -1.23 19.30
C MET A 170 -6.43 -1.91 20.61
N LEU A 171 -6.21 -1.14 21.67
CA LEU A 171 -5.82 -1.65 23.00
C LEU A 171 -6.97 -2.33 23.77
N GLN A 172 -8.21 -1.93 23.51
CA GLN A 172 -9.41 -2.51 24.13
C GLN A 172 -9.82 -3.85 23.48
N ASP A 173 -9.25 -4.20 22.34
CA ASP A 173 -9.34 -5.56 21.80
C ASP A 173 -8.47 -6.51 22.63
N TYR A 174 -9.08 -7.06 23.69
CA TYR A 174 -8.40 -7.95 24.64
C TYR A 174 -7.88 -9.24 23.99
N VAL A 175 -8.53 -9.72 22.91
CA VAL A 175 -8.07 -10.91 22.19
C VAL A 175 -6.76 -10.57 21.49
N ARG A 176 -6.71 -9.44 20.78
CA ARG A 176 -5.49 -8.94 20.15
C ARG A 176 -4.40 -8.68 21.19
N THR A 177 -4.60 -7.70 22.07
CA THR A 177 -3.53 -7.23 22.98
C THR A 177 -3.10 -8.34 23.95
N GLY A 178 -4.05 -9.16 24.43
CA GLY A 178 -3.77 -10.28 25.31
C GLY A 178 -2.99 -11.41 24.63
N THR A 179 -3.25 -11.69 23.35
CA THR A 179 -2.50 -12.72 22.61
C THR A 179 -1.06 -12.26 22.35
N TYR A 180 -0.85 -11.00 21.98
CA TYR A 180 0.50 -10.43 21.86
C TYR A 180 1.26 -10.47 23.19
N TYR A 181 0.62 -10.04 24.28
CA TYR A 181 1.21 -10.12 25.62
C TYR A 181 1.63 -11.56 25.96
N SER A 182 0.72 -12.53 25.76
CA SER A 182 0.99 -13.94 26.06
C SER A 182 2.11 -14.50 25.17
N ALA A 183 2.11 -14.17 23.87
CA ALA A 183 3.13 -14.60 22.94
C ALA A 183 4.53 -14.12 23.37
N VAL A 184 4.65 -12.88 23.84
CA VAL A 184 5.91 -12.29 24.31
C VAL A 184 6.35 -12.88 25.66
N ILE A 185 5.47 -12.88 26.66
CA ILE A 185 5.81 -13.27 28.03
C ILE A 185 6.11 -14.77 28.16
N GLU A 186 5.32 -15.62 27.50
CA GLU A 186 5.53 -17.07 27.56
C GLU A 186 6.76 -17.52 26.77
N ASN A 187 7.19 -16.70 25.80
CA ASN A 187 8.45 -16.88 25.08
C ASN A 187 9.52 -15.90 25.57
N CYS A 188 9.54 -15.54 26.85
CA CYS A 188 10.52 -14.61 27.40
C CYS A 188 11.99 -14.97 27.11
N ILE A 189 12.30 -16.26 26.88
CA ILE A 189 13.64 -16.71 26.47
C ILE A 189 14.10 -16.15 25.11
N ASP A 190 13.14 -15.83 24.23
CA ASP A 190 13.41 -15.22 22.94
C ASP A 190 13.73 -13.73 23.12
N PHE A 191 13.13 -13.05 24.10
CA PHE A 191 13.30 -11.61 24.32
C PHE A 191 14.41 -11.27 25.31
N ARG A 192 14.69 -12.12 26.29
CA ARG A 192 15.62 -11.83 27.39
C ARG A 192 17.03 -11.53 26.87
N ASP A 193 17.57 -10.39 27.30
CA ASP A 193 18.89 -9.90 26.92
C ASP A 193 19.09 -9.72 25.40
N ARG A 194 17.98 -9.61 24.64
CA ARG A 194 17.98 -9.40 23.19
C ARG A 194 17.65 -7.98 22.78
N VAL A 195 18.07 -7.62 21.57
CA VAL A 195 17.68 -6.38 20.90
C VAL A 195 16.39 -6.63 20.12
N VAL A 196 15.39 -5.79 20.35
CA VAL A 196 14.07 -5.89 19.73
C VAL A 196 13.80 -4.63 18.91
N VAL A 197 13.16 -4.80 17.75
CA VAL A 197 12.60 -3.67 16.98
C VAL A 197 11.09 -3.85 16.90
N ASP A 198 10.37 -2.81 17.32
CA ASP A 198 8.92 -2.70 17.26
C ASP A 198 8.54 -1.80 16.06
N VAL A 199 7.94 -2.41 15.03
CA VAL A 199 7.65 -1.76 13.74
C VAL A 199 6.23 -1.22 13.73
N GLY A 200 6.09 0.10 13.59
CA GLY A 200 4.79 0.77 13.73
C GLY A 200 4.31 0.70 15.17
N ALA A 201 5.17 1.15 16.10
CA ALA A 201 4.99 0.92 17.53
C ALA A 201 3.68 1.51 18.09
N GLY A 202 3.05 2.47 17.39
CA GLY A 202 1.84 3.14 17.83
C GLY A 202 2.04 3.72 19.22
N SER A 203 1.19 3.35 20.18
CA SER A 203 1.34 3.75 21.58
C SER A 203 2.61 3.24 22.31
N GLY A 204 3.35 2.30 21.72
CA GLY A 204 4.54 1.66 22.33
C GLY A 204 4.21 0.46 23.23
N ILE A 205 2.98 -0.05 23.19
CA ILE A 205 2.55 -1.14 24.08
C ILE A 205 3.34 -2.45 23.88
N LEU A 206 3.65 -2.82 22.62
CA LEU A 206 4.41 -4.03 22.32
C LEU A 206 5.86 -3.89 22.77
N SER A 207 6.43 -2.69 22.60
CA SER A 207 7.74 -2.34 23.16
C SER A 207 7.80 -2.51 24.68
N LEU A 208 6.75 -2.10 25.40
CA LEU A 208 6.67 -2.31 26.84
C LEU A 208 6.57 -3.80 27.21
N PHE A 209 5.84 -4.61 26.44
CA PHE A 209 5.80 -6.06 26.66
C PHE A 209 7.17 -6.71 26.42
N ALA A 210 7.88 -6.31 25.38
CA ALA A 210 9.25 -6.79 25.12
C ALA A 210 10.20 -6.42 26.27
N ALA A 211 10.13 -5.19 26.78
CA ALA A 211 10.90 -4.77 27.95
C ALA A 211 10.52 -5.57 29.21
N GLN A 212 9.23 -5.85 29.44
CA GLN A 212 8.77 -6.71 30.54
C GLN A 212 9.31 -8.16 30.43
N ALA A 213 9.44 -8.68 29.21
CA ALA A 213 10.06 -9.99 28.98
C ALA A 213 11.58 -10.01 29.19
N GLY A 214 12.19 -8.85 29.46
CA GLY A 214 13.60 -8.71 29.78
C GLY A 214 14.49 -8.35 28.58
N ALA A 215 13.94 -7.75 27.53
CA ALA A 215 14.74 -7.22 26.42
C ALA A 215 15.91 -6.37 26.92
N LYS A 216 17.06 -6.51 26.27
CA LYS A 216 18.25 -5.68 26.51
C LYS A 216 17.95 -4.25 26.08
N HIS A 217 17.40 -4.10 24.88
CA HIS A 217 16.98 -2.82 24.33
C HIS A 217 15.85 -3.00 23.31
N VAL A 218 14.96 -2.02 23.21
CA VAL A 218 13.88 -1.98 22.24
C VAL A 218 13.93 -0.68 21.45
N TYR A 219 14.01 -0.77 20.12
CA TYR A 219 13.85 0.37 19.21
C TYR A 219 12.40 0.39 18.72
N ALA A 220 11.63 1.38 19.17
CA ALA A 220 10.22 1.55 18.84
C ALA A 220 10.08 2.56 17.68
N VAL A 221 9.86 2.08 16.46
CA VAL A 221 9.77 2.93 15.27
C VAL A 221 8.31 3.25 14.98
N GLU A 222 7.97 4.54 14.97
CA GLU A 222 6.60 5.03 14.71
C GLU A 222 6.64 6.26 13.81
N ALA A 223 5.89 6.23 12.71
CA ALA A 223 5.94 7.29 11.70
C ALA A 223 4.99 8.47 11.98
N SER A 224 3.90 8.22 12.71
CA SER A 224 2.89 9.24 13.03
C SER A 224 3.27 10.08 14.25
N GLU A 225 2.43 11.07 14.55
CA GLU A 225 2.50 11.85 15.79
C GLU A 225 2.29 11.01 17.05
N MET A 226 1.90 9.73 16.93
CA MET A 226 1.79 8.82 18.06
C MET A 226 3.15 8.55 18.73
N ALA A 227 4.27 8.75 18.03
CA ALA A 227 5.62 8.62 18.59
C ALA A 227 5.83 9.51 19.84
N ASP A 228 5.24 10.71 19.86
CA ASP A 228 5.35 11.63 21.00
C ASP A 228 4.56 11.11 22.21
N TYR A 229 3.40 10.48 21.98
CA TYR A 229 2.63 9.82 23.03
C TYR A 229 3.30 8.53 23.53
N ALA A 230 3.89 7.74 22.63
CA ALA A 230 4.69 6.58 22.99
C ALA A 230 5.86 6.96 23.89
N SER A 231 6.58 8.03 23.54
CA SER A 231 7.68 8.57 24.36
C SER A 231 7.21 8.95 25.77
N ARG A 232 6.02 9.59 25.88
CA ARG A 232 5.41 9.94 27.17
C ARG A 232 5.00 8.70 27.97
N LEU A 233 4.44 7.68 27.32
CA LEU A 233 4.04 6.44 27.99
C LEU A 233 5.27 5.67 28.50
N VAL A 234 6.31 5.57 27.68
CA VAL A 234 7.61 4.96 28.05
C VAL A 234 8.22 5.69 29.24
N ALA A 235 8.30 7.02 29.21
CA ALA A 235 8.82 7.84 30.32
C ALA A 235 7.98 7.70 31.61
N GLY A 236 6.67 7.47 31.49
CA GLY A 236 5.78 7.19 32.62
C GLY A 236 5.99 5.82 33.28
N ASN A 237 6.78 4.93 32.66
CA ASN A 237 7.06 3.57 33.13
C ASN A 237 8.58 3.34 33.28
N PRO A 238 9.28 4.07 34.17
CA PRO A 238 10.75 4.13 34.19
C PRO A 238 11.43 2.77 34.41
N SER A 239 10.81 1.84 35.14
CA SER A 239 11.36 0.48 35.35
C SER A 239 11.52 -0.33 34.06
N LEU A 240 10.83 0.07 33.00
CA LEU A 240 10.88 -0.54 31.67
C LEU A 240 11.49 0.43 30.64
N GLY A 241 11.19 1.72 30.79
CA GLY A 241 11.45 2.74 29.78
C GLY A 241 12.92 3.03 29.52
N ASP A 242 13.81 2.82 30.50
CA ASP A 242 15.27 3.00 30.33
C ASP A 242 15.87 2.12 29.21
N ARG A 243 15.13 1.09 28.78
CA ARG A 243 15.53 0.16 27.71
C ARG A 243 14.85 0.40 26.38
N ILE A 244 14.00 1.43 26.27
CA ILE A 244 13.19 1.68 25.07
C ILE A 244 13.58 3.03 24.47
N THR A 245 14.00 3.01 23.21
CA THR A 245 14.22 4.23 22.41
C THR A 245 13.10 4.37 21.39
N VAL A 246 12.31 5.44 21.48
CA VAL A 246 11.28 5.77 20.50
C VAL A 246 11.91 6.58 19.37
N ILE A 247 11.68 6.15 18.12
CA ILE A 247 12.23 6.76 16.90
C ILE A 247 11.05 7.18 16.02
N LYS A 248 10.88 8.49 15.86
CA LYS A 248 9.85 9.06 14.97
C LYS A 248 10.33 9.01 13.53
N GLY A 249 9.67 8.24 12.68
CA GLY A 249 10.00 8.14 11.25
C GLY A 249 9.46 6.87 10.60
N LYS A 250 9.53 6.82 9.26
CA LYS A 250 9.16 5.63 8.49
C LYS A 250 10.27 4.58 8.57
N VAL A 251 9.89 3.32 8.69
CA VAL A 251 10.84 2.19 8.71
C VAL A 251 11.73 2.16 7.47
N GLU A 252 11.26 2.67 6.34
CA GLU A 252 11.98 2.80 5.06
C GLU A 252 13.04 3.90 5.05
N GLU A 253 13.05 4.78 6.05
CA GLU A 253 13.86 6.01 6.08
C GLU A 253 14.80 6.07 7.30
N VAL A 254 14.39 5.49 8.43
CA VAL A 254 15.20 5.51 9.66
C VAL A 254 16.42 4.58 9.57
N GLU A 255 17.43 4.85 10.38
CA GLU A 255 18.60 3.99 10.58
C GLU A 255 18.70 3.61 12.05
N LEU A 256 19.09 2.35 12.32
CA LEU A 256 19.25 1.83 13.67
C LEU A 256 20.73 1.57 13.96
N PRO A 257 21.20 1.79 15.21
CA PRO A 257 22.62 1.66 15.55
C PRO A 257 23.11 0.20 15.55
N GLU A 258 22.21 -0.77 15.67
CA GLU A 258 22.52 -2.20 15.62
C GLU A 258 21.33 -2.99 15.02
N LYS A 259 21.59 -4.23 14.58
CA LYS A 259 20.56 -5.15 14.11
C LYS A 259 19.83 -5.79 15.31
N ALA A 260 18.57 -6.15 15.12
CA ALA A 260 17.74 -6.80 16.13
C ALA A 260 17.81 -8.32 16.05
N ASP A 261 17.70 -8.97 17.21
CA ASP A 261 17.47 -10.42 17.30
C ASP A 261 16.01 -10.77 16.98
N ILE A 262 15.08 -9.85 17.30
CA ILE A 262 13.64 -10.04 17.14
C ILE A 262 12.98 -8.79 16.55
N LEU A 263 12.12 -9.00 15.56
CA LEU A 263 11.15 -8.02 15.09
C LEU A 263 9.76 -8.35 15.62
N ILE A 264 9.14 -7.39 16.29
CA ILE A 264 7.74 -7.45 16.69
C ILE A 264 6.95 -6.36 15.96
N SER A 265 5.73 -6.69 15.53
CA SER A 265 4.83 -5.73 14.90
C SER A 265 3.39 -6.23 14.97
N GLU A 266 2.46 -5.32 14.75
CA GLU A 266 1.07 -5.63 14.43
C GLU A 266 0.76 -5.01 13.05
N PRO A 267 1.13 -5.71 11.96
CA PRO A 267 0.96 -5.18 10.60
C PRO A 267 -0.35 -5.62 9.93
N MET A 268 -1.30 -6.22 10.67
CA MET A 268 -2.45 -6.87 10.07
C MET A 268 -3.60 -5.89 9.86
N GLY A 269 -4.01 -5.70 8.61
CA GLY A 269 -5.27 -5.03 8.26
C GLY A 269 -6.42 -6.01 8.07
N THR A 270 -7.58 -5.51 7.63
CA THR A 270 -8.68 -6.33 7.10
C THR A 270 -8.16 -7.33 6.06
N LEU A 271 -8.57 -8.61 6.16
CA LEU A 271 -8.04 -9.70 5.33
C LEU A 271 -6.52 -9.87 5.43
N LEU A 272 -5.91 -9.56 6.57
CA LEU A 272 -4.46 -9.59 6.83
C LEU A 272 -3.65 -8.53 6.07
N VAL A 273 -4.03 -8.20 4.83
CA VAL A 273 -3.19 -7.44 3.88
C VAL A 273 -3.61 -5.99 3.69
N ASN A 274 -4.84 -5.60 4.05
CA ASN A 274 -5.28 -4.20 3.88
C ASN A 274 -4.32 -3.24 4.60
N GLU A 275 -4.26 -1.99 4.13
CA GLU A 275 -3.31 -0.96 4.60
C GLU A 275 -1.87 -1.17 4.14
N ARG A 276 -1.56 -2.34 3.56
CA ARG A 276 -0.25 -2.70 2.97
C ARG A 276 0.92 -2.60 3.96
N MET A 277 0.64 -2.64 5.26
CA MET A 277 1.67 -2.54 6.31
C MET A 277 2.60 -3.77 6.36
N LEU A 278 2.15 -4.92 5.84
CA LEU A 278 3.01 -6.10 5.67
C LEU A 278 4.25 -5.79 4.83
N GLU A 279 4.17 -4.92 3.81
CA GLU A 279 5.34 -4.53 3.02
C GLU A 279 6.40 -3.86 3.90
N THR A 280 5.99 -2.91 4.74
CA THR A 280 6.88 -2.26 5.71
C THR A 280 7.44 -3.26 6.72
N TYR A 281 6.68 -4.27 7.11
CA TYR A 281 7.14 -5.33 8.00
C TYR A 281 8.24 -6.20 7.36
N ILE A 282 8.08 -6.55 6.08
CA ILE A 282 9.10 -7.27 5.30
C ILE A 282 10.34 -6.41 5.07
N ILE A 283 10.18 -5.11 4.79
CA ILE A 283 11.32 -4.18 4.69
C ILE A 283 12.08 -4.11 6.02
N ALA A 284 11.38 -4.05 7.15
CA ALA A 284 12.02 -4.06 8.47
C ALA A 284 12.83 -5.35 8.70
N ARG A 285 12.31 -6.51 8.28
CA ARG A 285 13.04 -7.79 8.32
C ARG A 285 14.37 -7.68 7.59
N ASP A 286 14.32 -7.25 6.33
CA ASP A 286 15.51 -7.22 5.48
C ASP A 286 16.52 -6.17 5.97
N ARG A 287 16.04 -5.04 6.51
CA ARG A 287 16.87 -3.93 6.97
C ARG A 287 17.41 -4.09 8.38
N PHE A 288 16.67 -4.69 9.30
CA PHE A 288 16.99 -4.59 10.74
C PHE A 288 17.15 -5.93 11.43
N LEU A 289 16.67 -7.05 10.88
CA LEU A 289 16.83 -8.35 11.52
C LEU A 289 18.21 -8.95 11.23
N ILE A 290 18.79 -9.62 12.23
CA ILE A 290 19.95 -10.50 12.01
C ILE A 290 19.56 -11.75 11.21
N PRO A 291 20.49 -12.42 10.52
CA PRO A 291 20.24 -13.75 9.97
C PRO A 291 19.74 -14.72 11.05
N ASN A 292 18.66 -15.45 10.77
CA ASN A 292 17.96 -16.33 11.71
C ASN A 292 17.37 -15.63 12.95
N GLY A 293 17.20 -14.31 12.92
CA GLY A 293 16.38 -13.61 13.92
C GLY A 293 14.92 -14.02 13.83
N LYS A 294 14.14 -13.71 14.87
CA LYS A 294 12.72 -14.09 14.96
C LYS A 294 11.78 -12.97 14.55
N MET A 295 10.66 -13.34 13.96
CA MET A 295 9.57 -12.43 13.63
C MET A 295 8.32 -12.79 14.43
N PHE A 296 7.74 -11.78 15.08
CA PHE A 296 6.52 -11.88 15.87
C PHE A 296 5.47 -10.89 15.30
N PRO A 297 4.48 -11.35 14.51
CA PRO A 297 4.22 -12.74 14.09
C PRO A 297 5.19 -13.25 13.01
N SER A 298 5.32 -14.57 12.88
CA SER A 298 6.19 -15.24 11.90
C SER A 298 5.46 -15.71 10.64
N ILE A 299 4.18 -16.08 10.78
CA ILE A 299 3.36 -16.60 9.68
C ILE A 299 1.99 -15.96 9.75
N GLY A 300 1.42 -15.60 8.59
CA GLY A 300 0.01 -15.27 8.44
C GLY A 300 -0.70 -16.30 7.55
N ARG A 301 -1.97 -16.58 7.85
CA ARG A 301 -2.83 -17.44 7.03
C ARG A 301 -4.09 -16.69 6.67
N ILE A 302 -4.39 -16.58 5.38
CA ILE A 302 -5.67 -16.11 4.88
C ILE A 302 -6.56 -17.33 4.69
N HIS A 303 -7.61 -17.44 5.48
CA HIS A 303 -8.60 -18.50 5.37
C HIS A 303 -9.74 -18.05 4.48
N VAL A 304 -10.28 -18.98 3.70
CA VAL A 304 -11.37 -18.74 2.76
C VAL A 304 -12.36 -19.91 2.79
N ALA A 305 -13.65 -19.60 2.72
CA ALA A 305 -14.71 -20.59 2.61
C ALA A 305 -15.95 -20.02 1.89
N PRO A 306 -16.62 -20.78 1.00
CA PRO A 306 -17.90 -20.38 0.44
C PRO A 306 -18.95 -20.26 1.55
N PHE A 307 -19.83 -19.26 1.47
CA PHE A 307 -20.91 -19.07 2.43
C PHE A 307 -22.29 -18.92 1.75
N SER A 308 -23.34 -19.19 2.52
CA SER A 308 -24.73 -18.96 2.13
C SER A 308 -25.41 -18.06 3.15
N ASP A 309 -25.70 -16.82 2.76
CA ASP A 309 -26.46 -15.86 3.56
C ASP A 309 -27.40 -15.04 2.64
N GLU A 310 -28.63 -15.51 2.50
CA GLU A 310 -29.67 -14.85 1.69
C GLU A 310 -30.03 -13.47 2.27
N TYR A 311 -30.02 -13.33 3.60
CA TYR A 311 -30.38 -12.07 4.26
C TYR A 311 -29.38 -10.98 3.89
N LEU A 312 -28.08 -11.27 3.96
CA LEU A 312 -27.05 -10.33 3.53
C LEU A 312 -27.20 -9.97 2.04
N PHE A 313 -27.39 -10.97 1.19
CA PHE A 313 -27.53 -10.74 -0.25
C PHE A 313 -28.69 -9.80 -0.56
N VAL A 314 -29.87 -10.05 0.04
CA VAL A 314 -31.06 -9.21 -0.11
C VAL A 314 -30.85 -7.82 0.49
N GLU A 315 -30.17 -7.70 1.64
CA GLU A 315 -29.83 -6.40 2.24
C GLU A 315 -29.02 -5.51 1.27
N ILE A 316 -27.99 -6.07 0.64
CA ILE A 316 -27.15 -5.36 -0.34
C ILE A 316 -27.95 -5.01 -1.59
N ALA A 317 -28.68 -5.98 -2.15
CA ALA A 317 -29.50 -5.77 -3.34
C ALA A 317 -30.59 -4.70 -3.12
N ASN A 318 -31.20 -4.67 -1.94
CA ASN A 318 -32.26 -3.72 -1.60
C ASN A 318 -31.77 -2.28 -1.53
N LYS A 319 -30.49 -2.03 -1.20
CA LYS A 319 -29.92 -0.67 -1.24
C LYS A 319 -30.00 -0.07 -2.65
N ALA A 320 -29.83 -0.90 -3.68
CA ALA A 320 -29.94 -0.46 -5.07
C ALA A 320 -31.37 -0.07 -5.46
N LEU A 321 -32.40 -0.61 -4.81
CA LEU A 321 -33.80 -0.36 -5.17
C LEU A 321 -34.21 1.11 -5.00
N PHE A 322 -33.52 1.87 -4.15
CA PHE A 322 -33.71 3.33 -4.07
C PHE A 322 -33.60 4.00 -5.44
N TRP A 323 -32.69 3.51 -6.30
CA TRP A 323 -32.45 4.06 -7.62
C TRP A 323 -33.48 3.62 -8.66
N GLN A 324 -34.44 2.74 -8.34
CA GLN A 324 -35.51 2.34 -9.26
C GLN A 324 -36.71 3.30 -9.28
N GLN A 325 -36.63 4.42 -8.57
CA GLN A 325 -37.69 5.41 -8.50
C GLN A 325 -37.80 6.21 -9.81
N GLN A 326 -38.93 6.08 -10.51
CA GLN A 326 -39.22 6.84 -11.74
C GLN A 326 -39.64 8.30 -11.49
N ASN A 327 -39.98 8.65 -10.25
CA ASN A 327 -40.46 9.99 -9.89
C ASN A 327 -40.00 10.40 -8.49
N PHE A 328 -38.70 10.59 -8.32
CA PHE A 328 -38.12 11.20 -7.12
C PHE A 328 -38.17 12.72 -7.24
N TYR A 329 -39.18 13.35 -6.66
CA TYR A 329 -39.43 14.79 -6.76
C TYR A 329 -39.47 15.32 -8.22
N GLY A 330 -40.07 14.56 -9.14
CA GLY A 330 -40.13 14.91 -10.57
C GLY A 330 -38.95 14.41 -11.41
N VAL A 331 -38.02 13.64 -10.83
CA VAL A 331 -36.81 13.13 -11.51
C VAL A 331 -36.81 11.60 -11.55
N ASP A 332 -36.53 11.02 -12.71
CA ASP A 332 -36.32 9.58 -12.88
C ASP A 332 -34.87 9.20 -12.49
N LEU A 333 -34.72 8.39 -11.45
CA LEU A 333 -33.42 7.91 -10.95
C LEU A 333 -32.96 6.60 -11.59
N THR A 334 -33.84 5.91 -12.34
CA THR A 334 -33.58 4.59 -12.93
C THR A 334 -32.33 4.50 -13.80
N PRO A 335 -31.88 5.56 -14.52
CA PRO A 335 -30.64 5.50 -15.28
C PRO A 335 -29.39 5.18 -14.44
N LEU A 336 -29.42 5.42 -13.11
CA LEU A 336 -28.29 5.16 -12.21
C LEU A 336 -28.37 3.81 -11.48
N TYR A 337 -29.46 3.06 -11.62
CA TYR A 337 -29.67 1.79 -10.91
C TYR A 337 -28.55 0.78 -11.17
N GLY A 338 -28.13 0.60 -12.43
CA GLY A 338 -27.09 -0.37 -12.79
C GLY A 338 -25.75 -0.05 -12.13
N SER A 339 -25.33 1.21 -12.14
CA SER A 339 -24.10 1.67 -11.49
C SER A 339 -24.18 1.54 -9.97
N ALA A 340 -25.31 1.88 -9.36
CA ALA A 340 -25.51 1.72 -7.91
C ALA A 340 -25.47 0.25 -7.50
N PHE A 341 -26.16 -0.63 -8.23
CA PHE A 341 -26.15 -2.07 -7.98
C PHE A 341 -24.73 -2.64 -8.03
N GLN A 342 -23.95 -2.31 -9.05
CA GLN A 342 -22.54 -2.73 -9.13
C GLN A 342 -21.70 -2.13 -7.99
N GLY A 343 -21.91 -0.86 -7.65
CA GLY A 343 -21.22 -0.21 -6.55
C GLY A 343 -21.45 -0.91 -5.21
N TYR A 344 -22.69 -1.25 -4.86
CA TYR A 344 -23.00 -1.96 -3.62
C TYR A 344 -22.36 -3.37 -3.56
N PHE A 345 -22.33 -4.11 -4.67
CA PHE A 345 -21.70 -5.43 -4.73
C PHE A 345 -20.16 -5.38 -4.87
N SER A 346 -19.57 -4.22 -5.17
CA SER A 346 -18.12 -4.01 -5.13
C SER A 346 -17.57 -3.73 -3.73
N GLN A 347 -18.42 -3.60 -2.71
CA GLN A 347 -17.99 -3.41 -1.33
C GLN A 347 -17.88 -4.77 -0.63
N PRO A 348 -16.69 -5.18 -0.15
CA PRO A 348 -16.60 -6.30 0.77
C PRO A 348 -17.27 -5.93 2.08
N VAL A 349 -17.94 -6.89 2.71
CA VAL A 349 -18.67 -6.68 3.96
C VAL A 349 -17.80 -7.11 5.13
N VAL A 350 -17.66 -6.26 6.14
CA VAL A 350 -16.91 -6.57 7.37
C VAL A 350 -17.89 -6.67 8.53
N ASP A 351 -18.06 -7.89 9.06
CA ASP A 351 -18.86 -8.18 10.25
C ASP A 351 -18.54 -9.56 10.85
N ALA A 352 -19.10 -9.81 12.03
CA ALA A 352 -19.11 -11.14 12.62
C ALA A 352 -20.30 -11.94 12.08
N PHE A 353 -20.08 -13.21 11.74
CA PHE A 353 -21.12 -14.10 11.26
C PHE A 353 -21.05 -15.49 11.89
N ASP A 354 -22.17 -16.21 11.83
CA ASP A 354 -22.25 -17.56 12.37
C ASP A 354 -21.53 -18.56 11.46
N PRO A 355 -20.56 -19.36 11.97
CA PRO A 355 -19.82 -20.31 11.15
C PRO A 355 -20.71 -21.38 10.48
N ARG A 356 -21.96 -21.57 10.92
CA ARG A 356 -22.95 -22.46 10.25
C ARG A 356 -23.38 -21.96 8.88
N LEU A 357 -23.09 -20.70 8.52
CA LEU A 357 -23.33 -20.17 7.17
C LEU A 357 -22.30 -20.67 6.15
N LEU A 358 -21.21 -21.29 6.60
CA LEU A 358 -20.18 -21.85 5.72
C LEU A 358 -20.70 -23.11 5.01
N VAL A 359 -20.42 -23.20 3.72
CA VAL A 359 -20.91 -24.27 2.83
C VAL A 359 -19.90 -25.41 2.71
N SER A 360 -18.64 -25.18 3.07
CA SER A 360 -17.60 -26.19 3.12
C SER A 360 -16.63 -25.95 4.28
N LEU A 361 -15.73 -26.91 4.50
CA LEU A 361 -14.54 -26.65 5.29
C LEU A 361 -13.71 -25.53 4.64
N PRO A 362 -13.04 -24.69 5.46
CA PRO A 362 -12.16 -23.65 4.93
C PRO A 362 -10.88 -24.23 4.35
N SER A 363 -10.34 -23.55 3.34
CA SER A 363 -8.95 -23.67 2.94
C SER A 363 -8.18 -22.43 3.40
N PHE A 364 -6.85 -22.46 3.31
CA PHE A 364 -6.03 -21.30 3.66
C PHE A 364 -4.83 -21.15 2.74
N HIS A 365 -4.43 -19.90 2.55
CA HIS A 365 -3.18 -19.50 1.90
C HIS A 365 -2.21 -19.00 2.96
N THR A 366 -0.95 -19.44 2.92
CA THR A 366 0.05 -19.14 3.95
C THR A 366 1.06 -18.12 3.42
N LEU A 367 1.25 -17.04 4.20
CA LEU A 367 2.32 -16.06 4.01
C LEU A 367 3.36 -16.29 5.11
N ASP A 368 4.55 -16.76 4.74
CA ASP A 368 5.67 -16.90 5.68
C ASP A 368 6.49 -15.60 5.70
N PHE A 369 6.32 -14.81 6.77
CA PHE A 369 6.98 -13.51 6.88
C PHE A 369 8.50 -13.63 6.99
N ASN A 370 9.05 -14.80 7.32
CA ASN A 370 10.50 -15.00 7.37
C ASN A 370 11.14 -15.06 5.98
N SER A 371 10.38 -15.44 4.95
CA SER A 371 10.93 -15.76 3.63
C SER A 371 10.28 -15.01 2.46
N ILE A 372 9.02 -14.59 2.59
CA ILE A 372 8.30 -13.88 1.55
C ILE A 372 9.00 -12.58 1.16
N LYS A 373 9.03 -12.27 -0.13
CA LYS A 373 9.51 -10.99 -0.63
C LYS A 373 8.40 -9.98 -0.68
N GLU A 374 8.77 -8.72 -0.54
CA GLU A 374 7.83 -7.60 -0.60
C GLU A 374 7.06 -7.55 -1.93
N GLU A 375 7.71 -7.90 -3.05
CA GLU A 375 7.08 -7.91 -4.37
C GLU A 375 5.97 -8.96 -4.50
N GLU A 376 6.03 -10.05 -3.73
CA GLU A 376 5.01 -11.10 -3.69
C GLU A 376 3.72 -10.62 -2.99
N LEU A 377 3.76 -9.48 -2.29
CA LEU A 377 2.59 -8.86 -1.69
C LEU A 377 1.85 -7.93 -2.68
N TYR A 378 2.44 -7.59 -3.83
CA TYR A 378 1.76 -6.71 -4.80
C TYR A 378 0.63 -7.41 -5.54
N GLU A 379 0.78 -8.71 -5.75
CA GLU A 379 -0.21 -9.56 -6.41
C GLU A 379 -0.27 -10.88 -5.67
N ILE A 380 -1.38 -11.12 -4.97
CA ILE A 380 -1.58 -12.34 -4.18
C ILE A 380 -2.63 -13.19 -4.86
N ASP A 381 -2.27 -14.44 -5.11
CA ASP A 381 -3.14 -15.38 -5.79
C ASP A 381 -3.52 -16.60 -4.95
N ILE A 382 -4.82 -16.75 -4.72
CA ILE A 382 -5.36 -17.84 -3.90
C ILE A 382 -6.28 -18.70 -4.77
N PRO A 383 -5.82 -19.88 -5.23
CA PRO A 383 -6.69 -20.83 -5.92
C PRO A 383 -7.73 -21.38 -4.96
N LEU A 384 -8.96 -21.51 -5.44
CA LEU A 384 -10.10 -21.98 -4.65
C LEU A 384 -10.49 -23.39 -5.12
N SER A 385 -10.63 -24.31 -4.17
CA SER A 385 -11.16 -25.65 -4.39
C SER A 385 -11.86 -26.14 -3.12
N PHE A 386 -13.15 -26.39 -3.22
CA PHE A 386 -14.01 -26.76 -2.10
C PHE A 386 -14.98 -27.86 -2.52
N ILE A 387 -15.40 -28.67 -1.56
CA ILE A 387 -16.51 -29.61 -1.72
C ILE A 387 -17.68 -29.09 -0.88
N ALA A 388 -18.79 -28.78 -1.54
CA ALA A 388 -19.99 -28.32 -0.86
C ALA A 388 -20.53 -29.42 0.07
N SER A 389 -20.73 -29.09 1.34
CA SER A 389 -21.24 -30.04 2.34
C SER A 389 -22.78 -30.09 2.35
N VAL A 390 -23.43 -29.09 1.76
CA VAL A 390 -24.89 -28.93 1.74
C VAL A 390 -25.37 -28.46 0.36
N CYS A 391 -26.61 -28.81 0.00
CA CYS A 391 -27.27 -28.22 -1.16
C CYS A 391 -27.76 -26.81 -0.81
N THR A 392 -27.26 -25.78 -1.48
CA THR A 392 -27.64 -24.40 -1.18
C THR A 392 -27.28 -23.43 -2.32
N ARG A 393 -27.71 -22.18 -2.17
CA ARG A 393 -27.25 -21.04 -2.96
C ARG A 393 -26.04 -20.41 -2.27
N VAL A 394 -24.88 -20.46 -2.92
CA VAL A 394 -23.64 -19.85 -2.44
C VAL A 394 -23.63 -18.39 -2.83
N HIS A 395 -23.61 -17.53 -1.81
CA HIS A 395 -23.72 -16.08 -1.97
C HIS A 395 -22.36 -15.39 -2.13
N GLY A 396 -21.26 -16.08 -1.83
CA GLY A 396 -19.93 -15.53 -1.99
C GLY A 396 -18.86 -16.30 -1.23
N LEU A 397 -17.75 -15.62 -0.96
CA LEU A 397 -16.59 -16.13 -0.24
C LEU A 397 -16.41 -15.37 1.08
N ALA A 398 -16.37 -16.10 2.19
CA ALA A 398 -16.03 -15.58 3.50
C ALA A 398 -14.52 -15.74 3.71
N CYS A 399 -13.90 -14.72 4.30
CA CYS A 399 -12.47 -14.65 4.50
C CYS A 399 -12.15 -14.16 5.92
N TRP A 400 -11.11 -14.73 6.51
CA TRP A 400 -10.55 -14.30 7.80
C TRP A 400 -9.06 -14.64 7.81
N PHE A 401 -8.37 -14.32 8.91
CA PHE A 401 -6.96 -14.65 9.03
C PHE A 401 -6.54 -15.12 10.41
N ASP A 402 -5.45 -15.88 10.42
CA ASP A 402 -4.74 -16.26 11.63
C ASP A 402 -3.27 -15.82 11.50
N VAL A 403 -2.63 -15.45 12.60
CA VAL A 403 -1.18 -15.25 12.64
C VAL A 403 -0.54 -16.10 13.74
N LEU A 404 0.64 -16.64 13.45
CA LEU A 404 1.42 -17.46 14.37
C LEU A 404 2.59 -16.65 14.91
N PHE A 405 2.73 -16.68 16.23
CA PHE A 405 3.95 -16.32 16.95
C PHE A 405 4.72 -17.61 17.24
N ASN A 406 5.72 -17.92 16.40
CA ASN A 406 6.50 -19.16 16.50
C ASN A 406 7.66 -19.01 17.49
N GLY A 407 7.30 -18.91 18.77
CA GLY A 407 8.26 -18.79 19.87
C GLY A 407 9.00 -20.10 20.20
N SER A 408 10.14 -19.98 20.86
CA SER A 408 11.00 -21.13 21.20
C SER A 408 10.43 -21.99 22.32
N SER A 409 9.64 -21.40 23.22
CA SER A 409 8.97 -22.13 24.30
C SER A 409 7.62 -22.67 23.83
N VAL A 410 6.80 -21.81 23.23
CA VAL A 410 5.42 -22.11 22.86
C VAL A 410 5.02 -21.40 21.57
N GLN A 411 4.20 -22.08 20.77
CA GLN A 411 3.52 -21.50 19.62
C GLN A 411 2.20 -20.86 20.06
N ARG A 412 1.97 -19.61 19.65
CA ARG A 412 0.72 -18.89 19.92
C ARG A 412 0.06 -18.44 18.63
N TRP A 413 -1.23 -18.67 18.51
CA TRP A 413 -2.04 -18.23 17.38
C TRP A 413 -2.98 -17.11 17.82
N LEU A 414 -2.99 -16.02 17.06
CA LEU A 414 -4.08 -15.06 17.07
C LEU A 414 -4.99 -15.41 15.89
N THR A 415 -6.25 -15.70 16.17
CA THR A 415 -7.24 -16.09 15.15
C THR A 415 -8.35 -15.06 15.07
N THR A 416 -8.81 -14.78 13.85
CA THR A 416 -10.02 -13.99 13.58
C THR A 416 -11.15 -14.85 13.01
N ALA A 417 -11.07 -16.17 13.19
CA ALA A 417 -12.05 -17.11 12.64
C ALA A 417 -13.48 -16.87 13.16
N PRO A 418 -14.52 -17.10 12.32
CA PRO A 418 -15.90 -17.04 12.77
C PRO A 418 -16.15 -18.10 13.87
N GLY A 419 -16.89 -17.71 14.91
CA GLY A 419 -17.13 -18.55 16.09
C GLY A 419 -16.06 -18.46 17.19
N SER A 420 -14.89 -17.88 16.90
CA SER A 420 -13.93 -17.45 17.94
C SER A 420 -14.39 -16.12 18.58
N PRO A 421 -13.83 -15.75 19.76
CA PRO A 421 -14.06 -14.42 20.33
C PRO A 421 -13.78 -13.31 19.30
N THR A 422 -14.73 -12.40 19.14
CA THR A 422 -14.66 -11.35 18.12
C THR A 422 -13.51 -10.38 18.39
N THR A 423 -12.73 -10.11 17.35
CA THR A 423 -11.71 -9.06 17.31
C THR A 423 -12.24 -7.84 16.55
N HIS A 424 -11.56 -6.70 16.63
CA HIS A 424 -11.95 -5.50 15.88
C HIS A 424 -11.84 -5.65 14.35
N TRP A 425 -11.09 -6.66 13.87
CA TRP A 425 -11.02 -6.99 12.43
C TRP A 425 -12.27 -7.68 11.91
N TYR A 426 -13.06 -8.30 12.79
CA TYR A 426 -14.19 -9.16 12.43
C TYR A 426 -13.78 -10.21 11.37
N GLN A 427 -14.68 -10.56 10.46
CA GLN A 427 -14.40 -11.31 9.24
C GLN A 427 -14.81 -10.47 8.03
N MET A 428 -14.37 -10.88 6.84
CA MET A 428 -14.78 -10.27 5.59
C MET A 428 -15.65 -11.24 4.78
N ARG A 429 -16.66 -10.72 4.09
CA ARG A 429 -17.47 -11.48 3.13
C ARG A 429 -17.48 -10.75 1.77
N CYS A 430 -16.97 -11.42 0.74
CA CYS A 430 -17.06 -10.99 -0.65
C CYS A 430 -18.36 -11.55 -1.25
N VAL A 431 -19.36 -10.69 -1.45
CA VAL A 431 -20.67 -11.10 -1.96
C VAL A 431 -20.70 -11.06 -3.48
N LEU A 432 -21.15 -12.15 -4.11
CA LEU A 432 -21.32 -12.23 -5.56
C LEU A 432 -22.66 -11.60 -5.96
N SER A 433 -22.65 -10.77 -7.01
CA SER A 433 -23.87 -10.19 -7.58
C SER A 433 -24.79 -11.25 -8.22
N GLN A 434 -24.21 -12.36 -8.66
CA GLN A 434 -24.90 -13.54 -9.17
C GLN A 434 -24.51 -14.76 -8.34
N PRO A 435 -25.27 -15.13 -7.30
CA PRO A 435 -24.99 -16.32 -6.51
C PRO A 435 -25.05 -17.61 -7.34
N ILE A 436 -24.31 -18.64 -6.94
CA ILE A 436 -24.24 -19.93 -7.64
C ILE A 436 -24.97 -21.01 -6.85
N TYR A 437 -25.63 -21.94 -7.54
CA TYR A 437 -26.32 -23.06 -6.90
C TYR A 437 -25.41 -24.29 -6.86
N VAL A 438 -25.33 -24.92 -5.69
CA VAL A 438 -24.51 -26.10 -5.47
C VAL A 438 -25.33 -27.19 -4.78
N MET A 439 -24.94 -28.42 -5.07
CA MET A 439 -25.47 -29.60 -4.39
C MET A 439 -24.41 -30.17 -3.43
N ALA A 440 -24.85 -30.92 -2.41
CA ALA A 440 -23.94 -31.60 -1.50
C ALA A 440 -23.05 -32.59 -2.27
N GLY A 441 -21.74 -32.53 -2.00
CA GLY A 441 -20.70 -33.30 -2.69
C GLY A 441 -20.20 -32.66 -3.98
N GLN A 442 -20.78 -31.55 -4.44
CA GLN A 442 -20.36 -30.87 -5.66
C GLN A 442 -19.10 -30.01 -5.43
N GLU A 443 -18.20 -30.00 -6.41
CA GLU A 443 -16.97 -29.22 -6.34
C GLU A 443 -17.20 -27.77 -6.77
N ILE A 444 -16.70 -26.84 -5.95
CA ILE A 444 -16.61 -25.40 -6.23
C ILE A 444 -15.14 -25.08 -6.45
N THR A 445 -14.79 -24.53 -7.61
CA THR A 445 -13.43 -24.09 -7.94
C THR A 445 -13.39 -22.61 -8.27
N GLY A 446 -12.21 -22.00 -8.23
CA GLY A 446 -12.10 -20.58 -8.54
C GLY A 446 -10.76 -19.98 -8.19
N ARG A 447 -10.77 -18.66 -8.04
CA ARG A 447 -9.58 -17.86 -7.75
C ARG A 447 -10.00 -16.62 -6.97
N LEU A 448 -9.32 -16.33 -5.87
CA LEU A 448 -9.32 -15.04 -5.19
C LEU A 448 -7.99 -14.37 -5.50
N HIS A 449 -8.03 -13.37 -6.38
CA HIS A 449 -6.86 -12.68 -6.89
C HIS A 449 -6.87 -11.23 -6.39
N MET A 450 -5.82 -10.81 -5.71
CA MET A 450 -5.73 -9.49 -5.06
C MET A 450 -4.57 -8.70 -5.64
N VAL A 451 -4.84 -7.49 -6.12
CA VAL A 451 -3.83 -6.61 -6.74
C VAL A 451 -3.72 -5.31 -5.93
N ALA A 452 -2.51 -5.04 -5.43
CA ALA A 452 -2.23 -3.85 -4.64
C ALA A 452 -2.31 -2.58 -5.49
N HIS A 453 -2.79 -1.48 -4.91
CA HIS A 453 -2.82 -0.16 -5.53
C HIS A 453 -2.33 0.94 -4.59
N SER A 454 -2.14 2.15 -5.13
CA SER A 454 -1.46 3.28 -4.47
C SER A 454 -2.23 3.89 -3.29
N SER A 455 -3.50 3.55 -3.13
CA SER A 455 -4.33 3.99 -2.01
C SER A 455 -4.18 3.09 -0.78
N GLN A 456 -3.05 2.39 -0.64
CA GLN A 456 -2.75 1.50 0.50
C GLN A 456 -3.76 0.36 0.67
N SER A 457 -4.23 -0.24 -0.43
CA SER A 457 -5.19 -1.34 -0.38
C SER A 457 -5.10 -2.22 -1.62
N TYR A 458 -6.08 -3.11 -1.80
CA TYR A 458 -6.14 -4.10 -2.86
C TYR A 458 -7.48 -4.04 -3.62
N THR A 459 -7.39 -4.24 -4.93
CA THR A 459 -8.53 -4.66 -5.73
C THR A 459 -8.63 -6.17 -5.72
N ILE A 460 -9.82 -6.68 -5.37
CA ILE A 460 -10.13 -8.09 -5.28
C ILE A 460 -10.89 -8.53 -6.52
N TYR A 461 -10.37 -9.53 -7.22
CA TYR A 461 -11.02 -10.24 -8.30
C TYR A 461 -11.37 -11.66 -7.82
N LEU A 462 -12.66 -11.89 -7.61
CA LEU A 462 -13.19 -13.19 -7.20
C LEU A 462 -13.80 -13.89 -8.42
N THR A 463 -13.43 -15.15 -8.63
CA THR A 463 -14.13 -16.06 -9.54
C THR A 463 -14.50 -17.32 -8.78
N MET A 464 -15.75 -17.75 -8.89
CA MET A 464 -16.24 -19.01 -8.34
C MET A 464 -17.07 -19.74 -9.39
N SER A 465 -16.75 -21.01 -9.59
CA SER A 465 -17.34 -21.88 -10.59
C SER A 465 -17.75 -23.20 -9.96
N VAL A 466 -18.91 -23.71 -10.38
CA VAL A 466 -19.43 -25.01 -9.94
C VAL A 466 -19.14 -26.02 -11.02
N LYS A 467 -18.48 -27.13 -10.67
CA LYS A 467 -18.24 -28.21 -11.64
C LYS A 467 -19.50 -29.01 -11.91
N SER A 468 -19.61 -29.51 -13.13
CA SER A 468 -20.62 -30.47 -13.55
C SER A 468 -20.63 -31.70 -12.63
N TRP A 469 -21.84 -32.16 -12.26
CA TRP A 469 -22.06 -33.23 -11.29
C TRP A 469 -23.12 -34.21 -11.80
N GLY A 470 -22.98 -35.49 -11.45
CA GLY A 470 -23.94 -36.55 -11.78
C GLY A 470 -23.48 -37.52 -12.87
N ALA A 471 -24.22 -38.63 -13.03
CA ALA A 471 -23.95 -39.64 -14.04
C ALA A 471 -24.30 -39.11 -15.45
N GLY A 472 -23.34 -39.13 -16.38
CA GLY A 472 -23.50 -38.66 -17.76
C GLY A 472 -23.12 -37.19 -17.99
N ALA A 473 -22.68 -36.48 -16.96
CA ALA A 473 -22.10 -35.15 -17.12
C ALA A 473 -20.61 -35.25 -17.53
N ASP A 474 -20.13 -34.31 -18.36
CA ASP A 474 -18.71 -34.18 -18.68
C ASP A 474 -17.94 -33.94 -17.38
N GLN A 475 -17.23 -34.97 -16.89
CA GLN A 475 -16.46 -34.89 -15.65
C GLN A 475 -15.39 -33.80 -15.80
N GLY A 476 -15.53 -32.72 -15.02
CA GLY A 476 -14.65 -31.55 -15.09
C GLY A 476 -15.21 -30.34 -15.84
N GLY A 477 -16.38 -30.44 -16.48
CA GLY A 477 -17.07 -29.29 -17.08
C GLY A 477 -17.49 -28.26 -16.03
N ILE A 478 -17.71 -27.01 -16.45
CA ILE A 478 -18.21 -25.93 -15.58
C ILE A 478 -19.69 -25.70 -15.87
N LEU A 479 -20.53 -25.77 -14.84
CA LEU A 479 -21.98 -25.63 -14.94
C LEU A 479 -22.44 -24.18 -14.73
N GLN A 480 -21.86 -23.49 -13.76
CA GLN A 480 -22.14 -22.09 -13.43
C GLN A 480 -20.82 -21.41 -13.06
N THR A 481 -20.68 -20.14 -13.43
CA THR A 481 -19.57 -19.28 -13.00
C THR A 481 -20.13 -17.93 -12.59
N SER A 482 -19.59 -17.39 -11.50
CA SER A 482 -19.84 -16.04 -11.06
C SER A 482 -18.53 -15.35 -10.74
N THR A 483 -18.48 -14.05 -11.04
CA THR A 483 -17.31 -13.22 -10.83
C THR A 483 -17.68 -11.94 -10.09
N GLY A 484 -16.74 -11.40 -9.35
CA GLY A 484 -16.88 -10.14 -8.62
C GLY A 484 -15.58 -9.35 -8.67
N LYS A 485 -15.71 -8.03 -8.81
CA LYS A 485 -14.63 -7.06 -8.59
C LYS A 485 -15.00 -6.24 -7.35
N LEU A 486 -14.19 -6.31 -6.30
CA LEU A 486 -14.44 -5.62 -5.04
C LEU A 486 -13.24 -4.74 -4.66
N GLU A 487 -13.50 -3.61 -3.99
CA GLU A 487 -12.46 -2.72 -3.48
C GLU A 487 -12.31 -2.83 -1.97
N LEU A 488 -11.10 -3.23 -1.53
CA LEU A 488 -10.81 -3.44 -0.12
C LEU A 488 -10.62 -2.13 0.67
N LYS A 489 -10.41 -1.00 -0.02
CA LYS A 489 -10.11 0.28 0.63
C LYS A 489 -11.27 0.78 1.49
N GLU A 490 -12.50 0.61 1.02
CA GLU A 490 -13.71 1.12 1.65
C GLU A 490 -14.75 0.00 1.83
N PRO A 491 -14.49 -0.93 2.77
CA PRO A 491 -15.42 -2.01 3.04
C PRO A 491 -16.69 -1.46 3.71
N TYR A 492 -17.80 -2.18 3.53
CA TYR A 492 -19.03 -1.92 4.26
C TYR A 492 -18.97 -2.58 5.63
N TYR A 493 -18.72 -1.79 6.68
CA TYR A 493 -18.78 -2.25 8.07
C TYR A 493 -20.23 -2.45 8.50
N ARG A 494 -20.66 -3.71 8.63
CA ARG A 494 -22.02 -4.10 8.99
C ARG A 494 -22.08 -4.41 10.47
N LEU A 495 -22.16 -3.37 11.29
CA LEU A 495 -22.41 -3.53 12.72
C LEU A 495 -23.89 -3.87 12.90
N SER A 496 -24.18 -5.07 13.37
CA SER A 496 -25.54 -5.45 13.77
C SER A 496 -26.00 -4.53 14.91
N GLN A 497 -26.71 -3.46 14.56
CA GLN A 497 -27.48 -2.75 15.58
C GLN A 497 -28.50 -3.74 16.14
N PRO A 498 -28.70 -3.81 17.48
CA PRO A 498 -29.97 -4.32 17.98
C PRO A 498 -31.04 -3.48 17.29
N GLN A 499 -31.94 -4.13 16.55
CA GLN A 499 -33.11 -3.50 15.93
C GLN A 499 -33.69 -2.49 16.92
N PRO A 500 -33.82 -1.19 16.59
CA PRO A 500 -34.57 -0.30 17.44
C PRO A 500 -35.98 -0.88 17.53
N TYR A 501 -36.39 -1.24 18.74
CA TYR A 501 -37.78 -1.57 19.02
C TYR A 501 -38.62 -0.36 18.59
N ILE A 502 -39.31 -0.47 17.46
CA ILE A 502 -40.31 0.50 17.05
C ILE A 502 -41.56 0.15 17.85
N PRO A 503 -41.93 0.90 18.91
CA PRO A 503 -43.21 0.69 19.55
C PRO A 503 -44.32 0.93 18.50
N PRO A 504 -45.40 0.13 18.52
CA PRO A 504 -46.52 0.32 17.60
C PRO A 504 -47.26 1.62 17.97
N GLN A 505 -46.79 2.74 17.45
CA GLN A 505 -47.52 4.01 17.41
C GLN A 505 -47.43 4.54 16.00
N ASP A 506 -48.29 4.00 15.12
CA ASP A 506 -48.89 4.72 13.98
C ASP A 506 -49.92 3.85 13.24
N GLN A 507 -50.83 3.21 13.99
CA GLN A 507 -52.03 2.59 13.42
C GLN A 507 -53.35 3.30 13.82
N GLN A 508 -53.30 4.44 14.54
CA GLN A 508 -54.51 5.12 15.00
C GLN A 508 -54.86 6.44 14.29
N LEU A 509 -54.06 6.92 13.32
CA LEU A 509 -54.33 8.22 12.69
C LEU A 509 -54.96 8.20 11.29
N GLN A 510 -55.31 7.03 10.74
CA GLN A 510 -56.03 6.96 9.45
C GLN A 510 -57.47 6.42 9.50
N GLN A 511 -57.99 6.06 10.67
CA GLN A 511 -59.42 5.72 10.81
C GLN A 511 -60.36 6.94 10.97
N PHE A 512 -59.84 8.17 10.98
CA PHE A 512 -60.64 9.39 11.18
C PHE A 512 -60.91 10.24 9.93
N ILE A 513 -60.56 9.77 8.72
CA ILE A 513 -60.81 10.55 7.47
C ILE A 513 -62.00 9.98 6.66
N THR A 514 -62.69 8.95 7.13
CA THR A 514 -63.85 8.36 6.42
C THR A 514 -65.18 8.54 7.18
N THR A 515 -65.50 9.78 7.56
CA THR A 515 -66.90 10.21 7.77
C THR A 515 -66.99 11.73 7.68
N GLN A 516 -67.29 12.24 6.50
CA GLN A 516 -68.24 13.33 6.26
C GLN A 516 -68.55 13.46 4.78
#